data_AF-A0A661DC89-F1
#
_entry.id   AF-A0A661DC89-F1
#
_cell.length_a   1.000
_cell.length_b   1.000
_cell.length_c   1.000
_cell.angle_alpha   90.00
_cell.angle_beta   90.00
_cell.angle_gamma   90.00
#
_symmetry.space_group_name_H-M   'P 1'
#
loop_
_entity.id
_entity.type
_entity.pdbx_description
1 polymer ?
#
loop_
_entity_poly.entity_id
_entity_poly.type
_entity_poly.pdbx_seq_one_letter_code
_entity_poly.pdbx_strand_id
1 'polypeptide(L)' 'MYMQKQVSLFKNGRNQAIRIPREFELEGSEAIIRKEGSRLIIEPII' A
#
# COMPACT_ATOMS: atom_id res chain seq x y z
N MET A 1 -2.74 17.68 -8.12
CA MET A 1 -3.08 17.18 -6.77
C MET A 1 -3.12 15.67 -6.83
N TYR A 2 -2.43 14.97 -5.94
CA TYR A 2 -2.53 13.51 -5.85
C TYR A 2 -3.85 13.13 -5.18
N MET A 3 -4.48 12.03 -5.61
CA MET A 3 -5.60 11.47 -4.86
C MET A 3 -5.07 10.96 -3.51
N GLN A 4 -5.78 11.28 -2.42
CA GLN A 4 -5.45 10.83 -1.08
C GLN A 4 -6.71 10.36 -0.37
N LYS A 5 -6.57 9.31 0.44
CA LYS A 5 -7.64 8.80 1.30
C LYS A 5 -7.05 8.37 2.62
N GLN A 6 -7.65 8.80 3.71
CA GLN A 6 -7.27 8.34 5.04
C GLN A 6 -7.71 6.88 5.19
N VAL A 7 -6.78 6.01 5.58
CA VAL A 7 -7.02 4.59 5.83
C VAL A 7 -6.54 4.21 7.23
N SER A 8 -7.16 3.20 7.81
CA SER A 8 -6.72 2.66 9.10
C SER A 8 -5.66 1.58 8.90
N LEU A 9 -4.60 1.65 9.69
CA LEU A 9 -3.64 0.55 9.84
C LEU A 9 -4.24 -0.52 10.75
N PHE A 10 -4.03 -1.78 10.42
CA PHE A 10 -4.45 -2.91 11.26
C PHE A 10 -3.38 -4.02 11.26
N LYS A 11 -3.63 -5.09 12.00
CA LYS A 11 -2.74 -6.26 12.05
C LYS A 11 -3.37 -7.43 11.30
N ASN A 12 -2.58 -8.07 10.43
CA ASN A 12 -2.89 -9.37 9.84
C ASN A 12 -1.87 -10.39 10.37
N GLY A 13 -2.26 -11.11 11.42
CA GLY A 13 -1.31 -11.88 12.23
C GLY A 13 -0.23 -10.98 12.84
N ARG A 14 1.04 -11.34 12.62
CA ARG A 14 2.19 -10.55 13.11
C ARG A 14 2.47 -9.30 12.27
N ASN A 15 1.89 -9.21 11.07
CA ASN A 15 2.21 -8.15 10.10
C ASN A 15 1.28 -6.93 10.27
N GLN A 16 1.79 -5.74 9.99
CA GLN A 16 0.94 -4.56 9.78
C GLN A 16 0.38 -4.61 8.36
N ALA A 17 -0.87 -4.20 8.20
CA ALA A 17 -1.57 -4.19 6.93
C ALA A 17 -2.43 -2.94 6.78
N ILE A 18 -2.70 -2.60 5.52
CA ILE A 18 -3.73 -1.65 5.09
C ILE A 18 -4.63 -2.35 4.08
N ARG A 19 -5.88 -1.89 3.96
CA ARG A 19 -6.72 -2.22 2.82
C ARG A 19 -6.45 -1.14 1.78
N ILE A 20 -5.99 -1.53 0.60
CA ILE A 20 -5.84 -0.62 -0.53
C ILE A 20 -7.27 -0.37 -1.06
N PRO A 21 -7.78 0.88 -1.05
CA PRO A 21 -9.09 1.17 -1.64
C PRO A 21 -9.06 0.91 -3.14
N ARG A 22 -10.21 0.56 -3.73
CA ARG A 22 -10.33 0.13 -5.14
C ARG A 22 -9.72 1.13 -6.13
N GLU A 23 -9.88 2.43 -5.85
CA GLU A 23 -9.32 3.51 -6.67
C GLU A 23 -7.79 3.63 -6.63
N PHE A 24 -7.11 2.89 -5.75
CA PHE A 24 -5.66 2.81 -5.61
C PHE A 24 -5.10 1.40 -5.83
N GLU A 25 -5.93 0.44 -6.28
CA GLU A 25 -5.45 -0.92 -6.58
C GLU A 25 -4.35 -0.88 -7.64
N LEU A 26 -3.31 -1.69 -7.43
CA LEU A 26 -2.23 -1.88 -8.38
C LEU A 26 -2.58 -3.03 -9.33
N GLU A 27 -2.07 -2.96 -10.56
CA GLU A 27 -2.17 -4.07 -11.51
C GLU A 27 -1.29 -5.26 -11.07
N GLY A 28 -1.73 -6.48 -11.40
CA GLY A 28 -1.00 -7.71 -11.11
C GLY A 28 -1.30 -8.32 -9.73
N SER A 29 -0.46 -9.27 -9.34
CA SER A 29 -0.60 -10.02 -8.07
C SER A 29 0.58 -9.82 -7.10
N GLU A 30 1.64 -9.16 -7.55
CA GLU A 30 2.87 -8.96 -6.79
C GLU A 30 3.29 -7.49 -6.82
N ALA A 31 3.97 -7.05 -5.76
CA ALA A 31 4.48 -5.69 -5.65
C ALA A 31 5.74 -5.64 -4.80
N ILE A 32 6.61 -4.69 -5.11
CA ILE A 32 7.76 -4.33 -4.30
C ILE A 32 7.34 -3.21 -3.36
N ILE A 33 7.67 -3.35 -2.07
CA ILE A 33 7.52 -2.29 -1.07
C ILE A 33 8.89 -1.82 -0.58
N ARG A 34 9.08 -0.51 -0.55
CA ARG A 34 10.29 0.12 -0.01
C ARG A 34 9.94 1.31 0.87
N LYS A 35 10.80 1.61 1.85
CA LYS A 35 10.62 2.71 2.79
C LYS A 35 11.61 3.83 2.51
N GLU A 36 11.11 5.04 2.33
CA GLU A 36 11.91 6.27 2.21
C GLU A 36 11.51 7.23 3.31
N GLY A 37 12.36 7.39 4.33
CA GLY A 37 12.05 8.21 5.50
C GLY A 37 10.77 7.73 6.20
N SER A 38 9.73 8.57 6.19
CA SER A 38 8.42 8.27 6.79
C SER A 38 7.38 7.73 5.79
N ARG A 39 7.76 7.47 4.54
CA ARG A 39 6.85 7.05 3.47
C ARG A 39 7.11 5.59 3.09
N LEU A 40 6.04 4.86 2.79
CA LEU A 40 6.09 3.58 2.09
C LEU A 40 5.75 3.83 0.62
N ILE A 41 6.57 3.29 -0.28
CA ILE A 41 6.37 3.33 -1.72
C ILE A 41 6.15 1.88 -2.16
N ILE A 42 5.05 1.64 -2.87
CA ILE A 42 4.63 0.31 -3.32
C ILE A 42 4.47 0.38 -4.84
N GLU A 43 5.15 -0.50 -5.57
CA GLU A 43 5.20 -0.53 -7.03
C GLU A 43 4.86 -1.96 -7.50
N PRO A 44 3.99 -2.16 -8.51
CA PRO A 44 3.64 -3.49 -8.98
C PRO A 44 4.83 -4.15 -9.68
N ILE A 45 4.89 -5.49 -9.60
CA ILE A 45 5.72 -6.31 -10.48
C ILE A 45 4.78 -6.83 -11.57
N ILE A 46 5.03 -6.45 -12.83
CA ILE A 46 4.27 -6.87 -14.01
C ILE A 46 5.01 -8.00 -14.71
#